data_AF-A0A2S9YV94-F1
#
_entry.id   AF-A0A2S9YV94-F1
#
_cell.length_a   1.000
_cell.length_b   1.000
_cell.length_c   1.000
_cell.angle_alpha   90.00
_cell.angle_beta   90.00
_cell.angle_gamma   90.00
#
_symmetry.space_group_name_H-M   'P 1'
#
loop_
_entity.id
_entity.type
_entity.pdbx_description
1 polymer ?
#
loop_
_entity_poly.entity_id
_entity_poly.type
_entity_poly.pdbx_seq_one_letter_code
_entity_poly.pdbx_strand_id
1 'polypeptide(L)'
;MKRTDQERIAREIGRTQKKEAIRERRINDKTDGSVGGYAKALEDVFMWDDEAIYNVGDDSVLEILMDMKEALTDKDCEAALKRAIKRTKVKDRDTAFEEAMVVLSDA
;
A
#
# COMPACT_ATOMS: atom_id res chain seq x y z
N MET A 1 -13.69 -30.44 -2.08
CA MET A 1 -12.66 -29.60 -2.75
C MET A 1 -11.55 -30.48 -3.26
N LYS A 2 -11.07 -30.26 -4.49
CA LYS A 2 -9.94 -31.02 -5.05
C LYS A 2 -8.66 -30.56 -4.36
N ARG A 3 -7.69 -31.47 -4.17
CA ARG A 3 -6.39 -31.24 -3.50
C ARG A 3 -5.68 -29.94 -3.94
N THR A 4 -5.88 -29.56 -5.20
CA THR A 4 -5.34 -28.34 -5.84
C THR A 4 -5.89 -27.03 -5.29
N ASP A 5 -7.15 -26.99 -4.87
CA ASP A 5 -7.77 -25.75 -4.35
C ASP A 5 -7.26 -25.42 -2.95
N GLN A 6 -7.04 -26.46 -2.12
CA GLN A 6 -6.49 -26.31 -0.79
C GLN A 6 -5.03 -25.85 -0.80
N GLU A 7 -4.22 -26.34 -1.74
CA GLU A 7 -2.84 -25.88 -1.90
C GLU A 7 -2.73 -24.44 -2.41
N ARG A 8 -3.68 -24.00 -3.26
CA ARG A 8 -3.76 -22.61 -3.71
C ARG A 8 -4.09 -21.67 -2.54
N ILE A 9 -5.12 -22.00 -1.77
CA ILE A 9 -5.56 -21.24 -0.60
C ILE A 9 -4.43 -21.17 0.45
N ALA A 10 -3.74 -22.29 0.73
CA ALA A 10 -2.63 -22.33 1.67
C ALA A 10 -1.43 -21.45 1.23
N ARG A 11 -1.16 -21.37 -0.09
CA ARG A 11 -0.12 -20.48 -0.62
C ARG A 11 -0.51 -19.02 -0.55
N GLU A 12 -1.78 -18.68 -0.79
CA GLU A 12 -2.29 -17.31 -0.60
C GLU A 12 -2.17 -16.89 0.87
N ILE A 13 -2.68 -17.71 1.80
CA ILE A 13 -2.59 -17.45 3.24
C ILE A 13 -1.12 -17.30 3.67
N GLY A 14 -0.23 -18.18 3.22
CA GLY A 14 1.20 -18.10 3.55
C GLY A 14 1.91 -16.87 2.97
N ARG A 15 1.44 -16.33 1.83
CA ARG A 15 1.96 -15.06 1.27
C ARG A 15 1.47 -13.88 2.09
N THR A 16 0.20 -13.88 2.49
CA THR A 16 -0.40 -12.81 3.31
C THR A 16 0.30 -12.75 4.67
N GLN A 17 0.44 -13.87 5.36
CA GLN A 17 1.11 -13.94 6.68
C GLN A 17 2.59 -13.51 6.63
N LYS A 18 3.32 -13.88 5.57
CA LYS A 18 4.72 -13.41 5.39
C LYS A 18 4.81 -11.92 5.09
N LYS A 19 3.85 -11.37 4.34
CA LYS A 19 3.78 -9.92 4.12
C LYS A 19 3.49 -9.19 5.43
N GLU A 20 2.55 -9.67 6.24
CA GLU A 20 2.23 -9.10 7.56
C GLU A 20 3.45 -9.11 8.50
N ALA A 21 4.20 -10.21 8.59
CA ALA A 21 5.40 -10.29 9.42
C ALA A 21 6.56 -9.38 8.94
N ILE A 22 6.68 -9.14 7.63
CA ILE A 22 7.65 -8.19 7.08
C ILE A 22 7.21 -6.75 7.34
N ARG A 23 5.90 -6.49 7.26
CA ARG A 23 5.28 -5.20 7.54
C ARG A 23 5.48 -4.78 8.99
N GLU A 24 5.23 -5.66 9.96
CA GLU A 24 5.54 -5.42 11.39
C GLU A 24 7.01 -5.06 11.64
N ARG A 25 7.95 -5.71 10.94
CA ARG A 25 9.38 -5.41 11.10
C ARG A 25 9.77 -4.05 10.52
N ARG A 26 9.08 -3.58 9.48
CA ARG A 26 9.42 -2.33 8.77
C ARG A 26 8.75 -1.10 9.37
N ILE A 27 7.60 -1.25 10.03
CA ILE A 27 6.99 -0.15 10.82
C ILE A 27 7.96 0.37 11.89
N ASN A 28 8.90 -0.45 12.37
CA ASN A 28 9.93 -0.04 13.33
C ASN A 28 11.15 0.68 12.73
N ASP A 29 11.34 0.66 11.40
CA ASP A 29 12.40 1.44 10.75
C ASP A 29 11.82 2.80 10.36
N LYS A 30 12.49 3.89 10.77
CA LYS A 30 12.08 5.25 10.39
C LYS A 30 11.90 5.33 8.87
N THR A 31 10.69 5.64 8.43
CA THR A 31 10.37 5.87 7.02
C THR A 31 11.39 6.85 6.45
N ASP A 32 12.10 6.45 5.40
CA ASP A 32 12.94 7.38 4.64
C ASP A 32 12.04 8.50 4.14
N GLY A 33 12.26 9.73 4.61
CA GLY A 33 11.40 10.90 4.34
C GLY A 33 11.42 11.38 2.89
N SER A 34 11.88 10.53 1.97
CA SER A 34 11.90 10.77 0.53
C SER A 34 10.62 10.23 -0.13
N VAL A 35 10.32 10.73 -1.33
CA VAL A 35 9.27 10.17 -2.21
C VAL A 35 9.40 8.65 -2.37
N GLY A 36 10.64 8.15 -2.42
CA GLY A 36 10.92 6.71 -2.57
C GLY A 36 10.57 5.92 -1.31
N GLY A 37 10.88 6.48 -0.13
CA GLY A 37 10.57 5.86 1.15
C GLY A 37 9.07 5.81 1.43
N TYR A 38 8.35 6.92 1.25
CA TYR A 38 6.88 6.92 1.38
C TYR A 38 6.19 6.03 0.35
N ALA A 39 6.65 5.99 -0.90
CA ALA A 39 6.12 5.05 -1.88
C ALA A 39 6.31 3.59 -1.45
N LYS A 40 7.41 3.29 -0.74
CA LYS A 40 7.68 1.95 -0.22
C LYS A 40 6.83 1.64 1.01
N ALA A 41 6.66 2.61 1.91
CA ALA A 41 5.81 2.47 3.09
C ALA A 41 4.35 2.21 2.68
N LEU A 42 3.82 2.98 1.72
CA LEU A 42 2.49 2.75 1.14
C LEU A 42 2.37 1.36 0.48
N GLU A 43 3.36 0.96 -0.33
CA GLU A 43 3.40 -0.39 -0.93
C GLU A 43 3.33 -1.49 0.15
N ASP A 44 3.96 -1.29 1.30
CA ASP A 44 3.98 -2.29 2.36
C ASP A 44 2.66 -2.35 3.15
N VAL A 45 1.86 -1.27 3.15
CA VAL A 45 0.56 -1.22 3.84
C VAL A 45 -0.66 -1.50 2.96
N PHE A 46 -0.55 -1.32 1.65
CA PHE A 46 -1.65 -1.61 0.76
C PHE A 46 -2.03 -3.08 0.81
N MET A 47 -3.32 -3.33 0.64
CA MET A 47 -3.90 -4.63 0.43
C MET A 47 -4.58 -4.61 -0.93
N TRP A 48 -4.19 -5.54 -1.79
CA TRP A 48 -4.60 -5.56 -3.19
C TRP A 48 -4.70 -6.97 -3.72
N ASP A 49 -5.55 -7.14 -4.72
CA ASP A 49 -5.60 -8.31 -5.59
C ASP A 49 -5.10 -7.96 -7.00
N ASP A 50 -5.42 -8.77 -8.01
CA ASP A 50 -5.00 -8.47 -9.39
C ASP A 50 -5.76 -7.28 -10.01
N GLU A 51 -6.89 -6.90 -9.43
CA GLU A 51 -7.80 -5.88 -9.97
C GLU A 51 -7.58 -4.52 -9.30
N ALA A 52 -7.59 -4.45 -7.97
CA ALA A 52 -7.65 -3.19 -7.22
C ALA A 52 -6.95 -3.21 -5.83
N ILE A 53 -6.70 -2.01 -5.29
CA ILE A 53 -6.31 -1.79 -3.89
C ILE A 53 -7.59 -1.50 -3.10
N TYR A 54 -7.87 -2.26 -2.04
CA TYR A 54 -9.17 -2.21 -1.36
C TYR A 54 -9.14 -1.63 0.05
N ASN A 55 -7.97 -1.15 0.51
CA ASN A 55 -7.77 -0.68 1.88
C ASN A 55 -7.27 0.77 1.95
N VAL A 56 -7.52 1.58 0.92
CA VAL A 56 -7.01 2.96 0.81
C VAL A 56 -7.43 3.83 2.01
N GLY A 57 -8.62 3.58 2.57
CA GLY A 57 -9.15 4.30 3.73
C GLY A 57 -8.83 3.67 5.10
N ASP A 58 -8.03 2.61 5.17
CA ASP A 58 -7.68 1.98 6.46
C ASP A 58 -6.71 2.86 7.25
N ASP A 59 -6.82 2.86 8.59
CA ASP A 59 -5.98 3.64 9.51
C ASP A 59 -4.48 3.52 9.21
N SER A 60 -4.02 2.31 8.86
CA SER A 60 -2.61 2.06 8.53
C SER A 60 -2.11 2.75 7.26
N VAL A 61 -3.02 3.03 6.31
CA VAL A 61 -2.72 3.82 5.11
C VAL A 61 -2.80 5.30 5.45
N LEU A 62 -3.83 5.71 6.21
CA LEU A 62 -4.02 7.09 6.67
C LEU A 62 -2.81 7.62 7.43
N GLU A 63 -2.26 6.83 8.35
CA GLU A 63 -1.07 7.20 9.14
C GLU A 63 0.10 7.59 8.22
N ILE A 64 0.36 6.78 7.19
CA ILE A 64 1.43 7.05 6.23
C ILE A 64 1.10 8.26 5.34
N LEU A 65 -0.16 8.43 4.94
CA LEU A 65 -0.59 9.58 4.15
C LEU A 65 -0.45 10.90 4.92
N MET A 66 -0.78 10.92 6.21
CA MET A 66 -0.59 12.09 7.09
C MET A 66 0.89 12.43 7.23
N ASP A 67 1.72 11.46 7.60
CA ASP A 67 3.17 11.65 7.71
C ASP A 67 3.78 12.14 6.39
N MET A 68 3.32 11.60 5.26
CA MET A 68 3.76 11.99 3.93
C MET A 68 3.39 13.43 3.60
N LYS A 69 2.17 13.87 3.93
CA LYS A 69 1.68 15.24 3.70
C LYS A 69 2.46 16.27 4.50
N GLU A 70 2.91 15.92 5.71
CA GLU A 70 3.75 16.80 6.52
C GLU A 70 5.19 16.90 5.99
N ALA A 71 5.72 15.80 5.43
CA ALA A 71 7.11 15.72 5.01
C ALA A 71 7.38 16.18 3.57
N LEU A 72 6.39 16.06 2.67
CA LEU A 72 6.55 16.27 1.23
C LEU A 72 5.67 17.40 0.70
N THR A 73 6.03 17.90 -0.49
CA THR A 73 5.15 18.80 -1.25
C THR A 73 4.00 18.02 -1.90
N ASP A 74 2.88 18.67 -2.26
CA ASP A 74 1.75 18.01 -2.94
C ASP A 74 2.18 17.23 -4.20
N LYS A 75 3.11 17.80 -4.96
CA LYS A 75 3.69 17.17 -6.16
C LYS A 75 4.47 15.89 -5.81
N ASP A 76 5.20 15.92 -4.71
CA ASP A 76 5.99 14.79 -4.24
C ASP A 76 5.12 13.72 -3.59
N CYS A 77 4.03 14.09 -2.91
CA CYS A 77 2.96 13.19 -2.46
C CYS A 77 2.32 12.45 -3.64
N GLU A 78 1.93 13.18 -4.69
CA GLU A 78 1.40 12.59 -5.93
C GLU A 78 2.40 11.61 -6.55
N ALA A 79 3.68 11.98 -6.60
CA ALA A 79 4.73 11.13 -7.13
C ALA A 79 4.93 9.85 -6.28
N ALA A 80 4.81 9.95 -4.95
CA ALA A 80 4.91 8.82 -4.05
C ALA A 80 3.73 7.85 -4.24
N LEU A 81 2.50 8.37 -4.29
CA LEU A 81 1.29 7.57 -4.53
C LEU A 81 1.36 6.82 -5.86
N LYS A 82 1.67 7.52 -6.96
CA LYS A 82 1.81 6.91 -8.29
C LYS A 82 2.87 5.81 -8.29
N ARG A 83 3.97 6.00 -7.57
CA ARG A 83 5.02 4.98 -7.44
C ARG A 83 4.57 3.78 -6.62
N ALA A 84 3.87 3.98 -5.51
CA ALA A 84 3.33 2.91 -4.68
C ALA A 84 2.32 2.05 -5.45
N ILE A 85 1.33 2.68 -6.08
CA ILE A 85 0.28 1.99 -6.85
C ILE A 85 0.86 1.26 -8.06
N LYS A 86 1.86 1.82 -8.74
CA LYS A 86 2.55 1.12 -9.84
C LYS A 86 3.22 -0.18 -9.37
N ARG A 87 3.66 -0.27 -8.12
CA ARG A 87 4.33 -1.45 -7.56
C ARG A 87 3.37 -2.60 -7.24
N THR A 88 2.11 -2.30 -6.93
CA THR A 88 1.08 -3.32 -6.70
C THR A 88 0.73 -4.09 -7.97
N LYS A 89 0.88 -3.43 -9.14
CA LYS A 89 0.60 -3.96 -10.49
C LYS A 89 -0.89 -4.29 -10.73
N VAL A 90 -1.79 -3.74 -9.91
CA VAL A 90 -3.24 -3.79 -10.15
C VAL A 90 -3.59 -3.25 -11.54
N LYS A 91 -4.69 -3.73 -12.10
CA LYS A 91 -5.22 -3.21 -13.36
C LYS A 91 -5.82 -1.83 -13.18
N ASP A 92 -6.59 -1.65 -12.11
CA ASP A 92 -7.27 -0.40 -11.82
C ASP A 92 -6.41 0.53 -10.97
N ARG A 93 -5.46 1.19 -11.65
CA ARG A 93 -4.52 2.11 -10.99
C ARG A 93 -5.08 3.50 -10.83
N ASP A 94 -5.96 3.90 -11.76
CA ASP A 94 -6.48 5.25 -11.81
C ASP A 94 -7.47 5.45 -10.66
N THR A 95 -8.39 4.50 -10.44
CA THR A 95 -9.30 4.55 -9.28
C THR A 95 -8.55 4.52 -7.96
N ALA A 96 -7.55 3.64 -7.82
CA ALA A 96 -6.75 3.60 -6.59
C ALA A 96 -6.00 4.91 -6.32
N PHE A 97 -5.56 5.62 -7.38
CA PHE A 97 -4.89 6.91 -7.24
C PHE A 97 -5.88 8.01 -6.87
N GLU A 98 -7.04 8.05 -7.52
CA GLU A 98 -8.10 9.02 -7.22
C GLU A 98 -8.60 8.88 -5.79
N GLU A 99 -8.88 7.67 -5.33
CA GLU A 99 -9.29 7.40 -3.95
C GLU A 99 -8.23 7.85 -2.95
N ALA A 100 -6.95 7.53 -3.21
CA ALA A 100 -5.88 7.89 -2.30
C ALA A 100 -5.65 9.42 -2.25
N MET A 101 -5.87 10.13 -3.36
CA MET A 101 -5.80 11.59 -3.41
C MET A 101 -6.97 12.25 -2.68
N VAL A 102 -8.18 11.70 -2.77
CA VAL A 102 -9.34 12.17 -1.99
C VAL A 102 -9.03 12.04 -0.51
N VAL A 103 -8.60 10.84 -0.09
CA VAL A 103 -8.25 10.56 1.30
C VAL A 103 -7.12 11.46 1.81
N LEU A 104 -6.07 11.68 1.01
CA LEU A 104 -4.96 12.58 1.37
C LEU A 104 -5.40 14.05 1.51
N SER A 105 -6.41 14.46 0.74
CA SER A 105 -6.95 15.82 0.81
C SER A 105 -7.78 16.04 2.08
N ASP A 106 -8.48 14.99 2.51
CA ASP A 106 -9.33 15.00 3.71
C ASP A 106 -8.57 14.75 5.03
N ALA A 107 -7.36 14.16 4.95
CA ALA A 107 -6.43 13.94 6.07
C ALA A 107 -5.70 15.23 6.49
#